data_AF-A0A8J7I3D3-F1
#
_entry.id   AF-A0A8J7I3D3-F1
#
_cell.length_a   1.000
_cell.length_b   1.000
_cell.length_c   1.000
_cell.angle_alpha   90.00
_cell.angle_beta   90.00
_cell.angle_gamma   90.00
#
_symmetry.space_group_name_H-M   'P 1'
#
loop_
_entity.id
_entity.type
_entity.pdbx_description
1 polymer ?
#
loop_
_entity_poly.entity_id
_entity_poly.type
_entity_poly.pdbx_seq_one_letter_code
_entity_poly.pdbx_strand_id
1 'polypeptide(L)'
;MQAIRQGDVILLPVQQVEGQKIHHLILAEGEVTGHRHRISEGEAELSEKYGTLYLRVFSLNALLTHEEHKAIAIPQGHWMVKIQREYEPEGWRYVAD
;
A
#
# COMPACT_ATOMS: atom_id res chain seq x y z
N MET A 1 0.86 -11.22 -13.61
CA MET A 1 0.06 -10.91 -12.41
C MET A 1 -0.76 -9.67 -12.69
N GLN A 2 -1.92 -9.51 -12.04
CA GLN A 2 -2.78 -8.33 -12.19
C GLN A 2 -2.57 -7.38 -11.00
N ALA A 3 -2.96 -6.12 -11.16
CA ALA A 3 -2.95 -5.15 -10.06
C ALA A 3 -3.92 -5.58 -8.95
N ILE A 4 -3.54 -5.34 -7.70
CA ILE A 4 -4.38 -5.61 -6.52
C ILE A 4 -4.71 -4.27 -5.86
N ARG A 5 -5.96 -4.07 -5.43
CA ARG A 5 -6.41 -2.84 -4.78
C ARG A 5 -7.08 -3.14 -3.45
N GLN A 6 -6.76 -2.37 -2.42
CA GLN A 6 -7.47 -2.34 -1.16
C GLN A 6 -7.56 -0.87 -0.71
N GLY A 7 -8.76 -0.30 -0.70
CA GLY A 7 -8.92 1.13 -0.41
C GLY A 7 -8.16 2.01 -1.41
N ASP A 8 -7.35 2.90 -0.88
CA ASP A 8 -6.43 3.79 -1.60
C ASP A 8 -5.10 3.11 -1.99
N VAL A 9 -4.79 1.93 -1.46
CA VAL A 9 -3.57 1.19 -1.82
C VAL A 9 -3.77 0.35 -3.07
N ILE A 10 -2.89 0.56 -4.05
CA ILE A 10 -2.77 -0.24 -5.28
C ILE A 10 -1.38 -0.89 -5.31
N LEU A 11 -1.34 -2.20 -5.45
CA LEU A 11 -0.14 -2.99 -5.67
C LEU A 11 -0.01 -3.35 -7.15
N LEU A 12 1.06 -2.90 -7.78
CA LEU A 12 1.36 -3.17 -9.19
C LEU A 12 2.50 -4.18 -9.30
N PRO A 13 2.35 -5.30 -10.02
CA PRO A 13 3.41 -6.28 -10.14
C PRO A 13 4.58 -5.74 -10.97
N VAL A 14 5.80 -5.99 -10.51
CA VAL A 14 7.05 -5.56 -11.15
C VAL A 14 8.06 -6.72 -11.15
N GLN A 15 9.11 -6.64 -11.98
CA GLN A 15 10.08 -7.75 -12.12
C GLN A 15 10.98 -7.90 -10.89
N GLN A 16 11.70 -6.85 -10.53
CA GLN A 16 12.56 -6.80 -9.34
C GLN A 16 12.88 -5.34 -9.04
N VAL A 17 12.89 -4.97 -7.77
CA VAL A 17 13.27 -3.62 -7.36
C VAL A 17 14.20 -3.70 -6.15
N GLU A 18 15.33 -3.04 -6.28
CA GLU A 18 16.28 -2.80 -5.21
C GLU A 18 16.09 -1.39 -4.68
N GLY A 19 15.87 -1.28 -3.38
CA GLY A 19 15.71 -0.05 -2.62
C GLY A 19 16.28 -0.21 -1.21
N GLN A 20 16.24 0.85 -0.43
CA GLN A 20 16.63 0.81 0.97
C GLN A 20 15.56 0.05 1.76
N LYS A 21 15.97 -0.96 2.53
CA LYS A 21 15.04 -1.76 3.34
C LYS A 21 14.42 -0.92 4.46
N ILE A 22 13.14 -1.14 4.70
CA ILE A 22 12.37 -0.55 5.80
C ILE A 22 12.04 -1.65 6.82
N HIS A 23 12.09 -1.29 8.10
CA HIS A 23 11.97 -2.24 9.22
C HIS A 23 10.50 -2.57 9.59
N HIS A 24 9.53 -2.07 8.83
CA HIS A 24 8.11 -2.29 9.04
C HIS A 24 7.41 -2.75 7.76
N LEU A 25 6.19 -3.28 7.91
CA LEU A 25 5.36 -3.75 6.79
C LEU A 25 4.08 -2.94 6.59
N ILE A 26 4.13 -1.64 6.93
CA ILE A 26 3.06 -0.68 6.64
C ILE A 26 3.28 -0.09 5.25
N LEU A 27 2.32 -0.27 4.36
CA LEU A 27 2.34 0.20 2.98
C LEU A 27 1.79 1.63 2.85
N ALA A 28 0.83 1.96 3.71
CA ALA A 28 0.20 3.27 3.78
C ALA A 28 -0.44 3.47 5.15
N GLU A 29 -0.49 4.72 5.60
CA GLU A 29 -1.41 5.14 6.66
C GLU A 29 -2.73 5.49 5.96
N GLY A 30 -3.84 4.89 6.42
CA GLY A 30 -5.15 5.10 5.82
C GLY A 30 -5.65 6.53 6.03
N GLU A 31 -6.75 6.88 5.36
CA GLU A 31 -7.34 8.23 5.43
C GLU A 31 -7.83 8.58 6.85
N VAL A 32 -8.28 7.57 7.59
CA VAL A 32 -8.67 7.70 9.00
C VAL A 32 -7.44 7.57 9.89
N THR A 33 -7.23 8.56 10.77
CA THR A 33 -6.08 8.59 11.69
C THR A 33 -6.00 7.30 12.51
N GLY A 34 -4.89 6.58 12.36
CA GLY A 34 -4.61 5.34 13.09
C GLY A 34 -4.88 4.06 12.29
N HIS A 35 -5.58 4.12 11.15
CA HIS A 35 -5.75 2.98 10.27
C HIS A 35 -4.54 2.78 9.35
N ARG A 36 -4.23 1.54 9.00
CA ARG A 36 -3.00 1.20 8.28
C ARG A 36 -3.20 0.06 7.32
N HIS A 37 -2.76 0.26 6.08
CA HIS A 37 -2.57 -0.83 5.15
C HIS A 37 -1.26 -1.52 5.49
N ARG A 38 -1.31 -2.77 5.95
CA ARG A 38 -0.12 -3.50 6.39
C ARG A 38 -0.13 -4.97 5.98
N ILE A 39 1.05 -5.54 5.81
CA ILE A 39 1.17 -7.00 5.79
C ILE A 39 1.14 -7.51 7.22
N SER A 40 0.15 -8.33 7.56
CA SER A 40 -0.02 -8.90 8.91
C SER A 40 0.43 -10.35 9.01
N GLU A 41 0.49 -11.07 7.88
CA GLU A 41 0.88 -12.49 7.83
C GLU A 41 1.69 -12.78 6.56
N GLY A 42 2.54 -13.81 6.63
CA GLY A 42 3.46 -14.20 5.56
C GLY A 42 4.85 -13.55 5.68
N GLU A 43 5.77 -14.02 4.86
CA GLU A 43 7.15 -13.51 4.81
C GLU A 43 7.24 -12.46 3.70
N ALA A 44 7.52 -11.21 4.09
CA ALA A 44 7.61 -10.09 3.18
C ALA A 44 8.63 -9.06 3.67
N GLU A 45 9.10 -8.22 2.74
CA GLU A 45 10.00 -7.11 3.00
C GLU A 45 9.51 -5.87 2.28
N LEU A 46 9.60 -4.73 2.95
CA LEU A 46 9.32 -3.42 2.37
C LEU A 46 10.64 -2.70 2.10
N SER A 47 10.73 -2.03 0.97
CA SER A 47 11.85 -1.18 0.60
C SER A 47 11.37 0.12 -0.01
N GLU A 48 12.21 1.15 0.05
CA GLU A 48 11.95 2.45 -0.54
C GLU A 48 13.00 2.78 -1.60
N LYS A 49 12.54 3.34 -2.71
CA LYS A 49 13.40 3.90 -3.74
C LYS A 49 12.75 5.15 -4.35
N TYR A 50 13.43 6.29 -4.26
CA TYR A 50 13.00 7.59 -4.79
C TYR A 50 11.58 8.02 -4.36
N GLY A 51 11.26 7.85 -3.07
CA GLY A 51 9.96 8.15 -2.47
C GLY A 51 8.86 7.13 -2.79
N THR A 52 9.19 6.02 -3.46
CA THR A 52 8.23 4.96 -3.81
C THR A 52 8.51 3.71 -2.99
N LEU A 53 7.46 3.14 -2.41
CA LEU A 53 7.54 1.89 -1.67
C LEU A 53 7.40 0.68 -2.59
N TYR A 54 8.17 -0.36 -2.29
CA TYR A 54 8.17 -1.64 -2.99
C TYR A 54 8.08 -2.77 -1.98
N LEU A 55 7.08 -3.63 -2.16
CA LEU A 55 6.85 -4.83 -1.37
C LEU A 55 7.43 -6.04 -2.11
N ARG A 56 8.24 -6.83 -1.42
CA ARG A 56 8.65 -8.16 -1.85
C ARG A 56 7.98 -9.20 -0.97
N VAL A 57 7.26 -10.14 -1.57
CA VAL A 57 6.63 -11.26 -0.88
C VAL A 57 7.44 -12.53 -1.17
N PHE A 58 7.95 -13.16 -0.12
CA PHE A 58 8.77 -14.38 -0.19
C PHE A 58 7.95 -15.65 0.01
N SER A 59 6.93 -15.61 0.87
CA SER A 59 6.01 -16.73 1.03
C SER A 59 5.10 -16.88 -0.19
N LEU A 60 4.45 -18.05 -0.34
CA LEU A 60 3.48 -18.27 -1.43
C LEU A 60 2.44 -17.14 -1.50
N ASN A 61 1.96 -16.70 -0.33
CA ASN A 61 1.11 -15.53 -0.16
C ASN A 61 1.51 -14.75 1.10
N ALA A 62 1.25 -13.44 1.12
CA ALA A 62 1.24 -12.59 2.30
C ALA A 62 -0.12 -11.89 2.44
N LEU A 63 -0.58 -11.66 3.66
CA LEU A 63 -1.91 -11.10 3.90
C LEU A 63 -1.84 -9.59 4.12
N LEU A 64 -2.43 -8.84 3.19
CA LEU A 64 -2.64 -7.41 3.32
C LEU A 64 -3.93 -7.14 4.10
N THR A 65 -3.84 -6.40 5.20
CA THR A 65 -4.97 -6.03 6.06
C THR A 65 -5.11 -4.52 6.19
N HIS A 66 -6.32 -4.10 6.52
CA HIS A 66 -6.71 -2.75 6.92
C HIS A 66 -7.94 -2.87 7.83
N GLU A 67 -8.12 -1.95 8.77
CA GLU A 67 -9.15 -2.00 9.80
C GLU A 67 -10.58 -2.05 9.22
N GLU A 68 -10.81 -1.40 8.08
CA GLU A 68 -12.14 -1.27 7.46
C GLU A 68 -12.34 -2.15 6.23
N HIS A 69 -11.29 -2.83 5.76
CA HIS A 69 -11.34 -3.60 4.53
C HIS A 69 -11.12 -5.08 4.76
N LYS A 70 -11.73 -5.88 3.90
CA LYS A 70 -11.47 -7.32 3.89
C LYS A 70 -10.02 -7.58 3.51
N ALA A 71 -9.35 -8.42 4.29
CA ALA A 71 -8.00 -8.85 4.04
C ALA A 71 -7.84 -9.46 2.64
N ILE A 72 -6.72 -9.17 1.98
CA ILE A 72 -6.41 -9.63 0.62
C ILE A 72 -5.09 -10.42 0.63
N ALA A 73 -5.11 -11.63 0.08
CA ALA A 73 -3.91 -12.43 -0.13
C ALA A 73 -3.12 -11.90 -1.34
N ILE A 74 -1.89 -11.49 -1.09
CA ILE A 74 -0.94 -11.02 -2.10
C ILE A 74 -0.02 -12.18 -2.48
N PRO A 75 0.03 -12.61 -3.75
CA PRO A 75 0.90 -13.71 -4.14
C PRO A 75 2.38 -13.33 -4.08
N GLN A 76 3.22 -14.36 -3.98
CA GLN A 76 4.68 -14.25 -4.05
C GLN A 76 5.13 -13.41 -5.25
N GLY A 77 6.07 -12.48 -5.04
CA GLY A 77 6.61 -11.63 -6.09
C GLY A 77 7.01 -10.24 -5.61
N HIS A 78 7.29 -9.36 -6.57
CA HIS A 78 7.63 -7.96 -6.34
C HIS A 78 6.49 -7.04 -6.76
N TRP A 79 6.21 -6.05 -5.92
CA TRP A 79 5.08 -5.15 -6.07
C TRP A 79 5.52 -3.71 -5.82
N MET A 80 5.11 -2.79 -6.68
CA MET A 80 5.20 -1.36 -6.45
C MET A 80 3.92 -0.89 -5.74
N VAL A 81 4.07 -0.15 -4.65
CA VAL A 81 2.97 0.45 -3.91
C VAL A 81 2.63 1.80 -4.52
N LYS A 82 1.36 1.99 -4.89
CA LYS A 82 0.80 3.29 -5.25
C LYS A 82 -0.34 3.64 -4.33
N ILE A 83 -0.37 4.90 -3.92
CA ILE A 83 -1.44 5.47 -3.10
C ILE A 83 -2.35 6.30 -4.01
N GLN A 84 -3.63 5.99 -4.03
CA GLN A 84 -4.66 6.73 -4.75
C GLN A 84 -5.27 7.73 -3.80
N ARG A 85 -5.10 9.02 -4.05
CA ARG A 85 -5.78 10.09 -3.30
C ARG A 85 -6.99 10.57 -4.08
N GLU A 86 -8.09 10.85 -3.40
CA GLU A 86 -9.19 11.60 -4.00
C GLU A 86 -8.70 13.02 -4.30
N TYR A 87 -9.03 13.51 -5.51
CA TYR A 87 -8.75 14.89 -5.90
C TYR A 87 -10.02 15.69 -5.69
N GLU A 88 -10.05 16.52 -4.64
CA GLU A 88 -11.10 17.53 -4.45
C GLU A 88 -10.64 18.86 -5.06
N PRO A 89 -11.23 19.32 -6.18
CA PRO A 89 -10.89 20.61 -6.80
C PRO A 89 -11.41 21.83 -6.05
N GLU A 90 -12.25 21.66 -5.02
CA GLU A 90 -12.88 22.77 -4.31
C GLU A 90 -12.04 23.20 -3.10
N GLY A 91 -11.11 24.11 -3.35
CA GLY A 91 -10.52 24.93 -2.30
C GLY A 91 -11.59 25.75 -1.57
N TRP A 92 -11.30 26.08 -0.31
CA TRP A 92 -12.08 26.90 0.62
C TRP A 92 -12.98 27.93 -0.07
N ARG A 93 -14.30 27.73 0.04
CA ARG A 93 -15.29 28.78 -0.21
C ARG A 93 -15.72 29.38 1.12
N TYR A 94 -15.51 30.68 1.27
CA TYR A 94 -16.30 31.46 2.23
C TYR A 94 -17.74 31.48 1.71
N VAL A 95 -18.63 30.83 2.45
CA VAL A 95 -20.07 31.06 2.32
C VAL A 95 -20.34 32.40 3.00
N ALA A 96 -20.60 33.43 2.20
CA ALA A 96 -21.35 34.57 2.70
C ALA A 96 -22.81 34.10 2.81
N ASP A 97 -23.41 34.39 3.97
CA ASP A 97 -24.79 34.08 4.40
C ASP A 97 -25.82 33.93 3.28
#